data_AF-A0A2D7Z9I0-F1
#
_entry.id   AF-A0A2D7Z9I0-F1
#
_cell.length_a   1.000
_cell.length_b   1.000
_cell.length_c   1.000
_cell.angle_alpha   90.00
_cell.angle_beta   90.00
_cell.angle_gamma   90.00
#
_symmetry.space_group_name_H-M   'P 1'
#
loop_
_entity.id
_entity.type
_entity.pdbx_description
1 polymer ?
#
loop_
_entity_poly.entity_id
_entity_poly.type
_entity_poly.pdbx_seq_one_letter_code
_entity_poly.pdbx_strand_id
1 'polypeptide(L)'
;MLLDATRAEIAEGVGVTEDEIPWSLLALSLHAREEGSVTRDGMASIAQEMWVTPSFHSISFDERLQMFSERAQDAGFAPADDGALKAVVQEVVEEMHDLILERGMGAMGPLMGAVMGRLGGAADGRTVSESLRNAIVDATSQ
;
A
#
# COMPACT_ATOMS: atom_id res chain seq x y z
N MET A 1 -16.47 -2.88 13.40
CA MET A 1 -15.47 -1.99 12.75
C MET A 1 -14.59 -2.85 11.84
N LEU A 2 -13.83 -2.27 10.91
CA LEU A 2 -13.05 -3.04 9.91
C LEU A 2 -12.15 -4.11 10.57
N LEU A 3 -11.48 -3.73 11.67
CA LEU A 3 -10.61 -4.65 12.42
C LEU A 3 -11.35 -5.80 13.10
N ASP A 4 -12.58 -5.58 13.58
CA ASP A 4 -13.39 -6.65 14.17
C ASP A 4 -13.74 -7.71 13.12
N ALA A 5 -14.09 -7.27 11.90
CA ALA A 5 -14.40 -8.17 10.81
C ALA A 5 -13.16 -8.95 10.35
N THR A 6 -12.02 -8.27 10.19
CA THR A 6 -10.75 -8.92 9.84
C THR A 6 -10.30 -9.91 10.92
N ARG A 7 -10.47 -9.59 12.21
CA ARG A 7 -10.13 -10.49 13.32
C ARG A 7 -10.97 -11.76 13.31
N ALA A 8 -12.28 -11.63 13.09
CA ALA A 8 -13.18 -12.77 12.97
C ALA A 8 -12.81 -13.67 11.77
N GLU A 9 -12.51 -13.07 10.62
CA GLU A 9 -12.11 -13.80 9.41
C GLU A 9 -10.78 -14.54 9.57
N ILE A 10 -9.79 -13.93 10.24
CA ILE A 10 -8.52 -14.62 10.56
C ILE A 10 -8.79 -15.81 11.48
N ALA A 11 -9.56 -15.60 12.56
CA ALA A 11 -9.86 -16.63 13.55
C ALA A 11 -10.57 -17.84 12.92
N GLU A 12 -11.57 -17.58 12.08
CA GLU A 12 -12.27 -18.62 11.31
C GLU A 12 -11.30 -19.38 10.39
N GLY A 13 -10.46 -18.68 9.63
CA GLY A 13 -9.55 -19.30 8.66
C GLY A 13 -8.46 -20.18 9.28
N VAL A 14 -8.02 -19.88 10.52
CA VAL A 14 -7.02 -20.70 11.23
C VAL A 14 -7.63 -21.65 12.28
N GLY A 15 -8.94 -21.61 12.48
CA GLY A 15 -9.66 -22.52 13.38
C GLY A 15 -9.46 -22.23 14.88
N VAL A 16 -9.32 -20.96 15.25
CA VAL A 16 -9.14 -20.50 16.65
C VAL A 16 -10.23 -19.51 17.04
N THR A 17 -10.29 -19.12 18.31
CA THR A 17 -11.19 -18.06 18.77
C THR A 17 -10.62 -16.66 18.48
N GLU A 18 -11.49 -15.66 18.34
CA GLU A 18 -11.05 -14.27 18.09
C GLU A 18 -10.06 -13.78 19.16
N ASP A 19 -10.24 -14.19 20.42
CA ASP A 19 -9.38 -13.85 21.55
C ASP A 19 -7.95 -14.36 21.44
N GLU A 20 -7.71 -15.38 20.61
CA GLU A 20 -6.38 -15.91 20.33
C GLU A 20 -5.63 -15.10 19.27
N ILE A 21 -6.35 -14.31 18.45
CA ILE A 21 -5.73 -13.48 17.42
C ILE A 21 -5.06 -12.25 18.05
N PRO A 22 -3.74 -12.09 17.93
CA PRO A 22 -3.01 -11.03 18.60
C PRO A 22 -3.20 -9.70 17.88
N TRP A 23 -3.34 -8.63 18.66
CA TRP A 23 -3.44 -7.27 18.14
C TRP A 23 -2.25 -6.87 17.25
N SER A 24 -1.07 -7.45 17.48
CA SER A 24 0.10 -7.20 16.64
C SER A 24 -0.06 -7.70 15.20
N LEU A 25 -0.78 -8.81 14.99
CA LEU A 25 -1.08 -9.32 13.65
C LEU A 25 -2.11 -8.43 12.94
N LEU A 26 -3.13 -7.96 13.68
CA LEU A 26 -4.10 -7.00 13.15
C LEU A 26 -3.45 -5.66 12.80
N ALA A 27 -2.62 -5.12 13.69
CA ALA A 27 -1.87 -3.89 13.47
C ALA A 27 -0.95 -4.01 12.24
N LEU A 28 -0.28 -5.15 12.08
CA LEU A 28 0.54 -5.43 10.90
C LEU A 28 -0.29 -5.39 9.61
N SER A 29 -1.42 -6.11 9.59
CA SER A 29 -2.29 -6.15 8.41
C SER A 29 -2.88 -4.78 8.06
N LEU A 30 -3.23 -3.98 9.07
CA LEU A 30 -3.74 -2.62 8.89
C LEU A 30 -2.67 -1.71 8.31
N HIS A 31 -1.47 -1.76 8.88
CA HIS A 31 -0.34 -0.95 8.44
C HIS A 31 0.04 -1.27 6.99
N ALA A 32 0.15 -2.55 6.63
CA ALA A 32 0.40 -2.98 5.26
C ALA A 32 -0.66 -2.45 4.27
N ARG A 33 -1.92 -2.36 4.70
CA ARG A 33 -2.99 -1.78 3.88
C ARG A 33 -2.87 -0.26 3.76
N GLU A 34 -2.54 0.43 4.85
CA GLU A 34 -2.35 1.89 4.85
C GLU A 34 -1.16 2.31 3.96
N GLU A 35 -0.13 1.47 3.85
CA GLU A 35 1.00 1.68 2.94
C GLU A 35 0.71 1.34 1.47
N GLY A 36 -0.44 0.73 1.19
CA GLY A 36 -0.82 0.30 -0.15
C GLY A 36 -0.18 -1.03 -0.59
N SER A 37 0.32 -1.84 0.35
CA SER A 37 0.98 -3.12 0.06
C SER A 37 -0.01 -4.29 -0.07
N VAL A 38 -1.23 -4.14 0.45
CA VAL A 38 -2.28 -5.18 0.38
C VAL A 38 -3.67 -4.56 0.18
N THR A 39 -4.51 -5.25 -0.59
CA THR A 39 -5.95 -4.95 -0.71
C THR A 39 -6.69 -5.26 0.60
N ARG A 40 -7.91 -4.74 0.73
CA ARG A 40 -8.77 -5.05 1.89
C ARG A 40 -9.02 -6.55 2.03
N ASP A 41 -9.31 -7.23 0.92
CA ASP A 41 -9.65 -8.65 0.90
C ASP A 41 -8.41 -9.54 1.16
N GLY A 42 -7.21 -9.02 0.91
CA GLY A 42 -5.96 -9.70 1.22
C GLY A 42 -5.55 -9.68 2.69
N MET A 43 -6.05 -8.73 3.49
CA MET A 43 -5.59 -8.55 4.88
C MET A 43 -5.73 -9.82 5.71
N ALA A 44 -6.90 -10.45 5.69
CA ALA A 44 -7.18 -11.65 6.47
C ALA A 44 -6.42 -12.86 5.92
N SER A 45 -6.47 -13.08 4.61
CA SER A 45 -5.80 -14.19 3.92
C SER A 45 -4.30 -14.23 4.25
N ILE A 46 -3.60 -13.11 4.10
CA ILE A 46 -2.16 -13.06 4.39
C ILE A 46 -1.90 -13.19 5.88
N ALA A 47 -2.72 -12.57 6.75
CA ALA A 47 -2.57 -12.71 8.19
C ALA A 47 -2.72 -14.17 8.68
N GLN A 48 -3.60 -14.96 8.05
CA GLN A 48 -3.72 -16.41 8.33
C GLN A 48 -2.44 -17.17 7.97
N GLU A 49 -1.79 -16.83 6.84
CA GLU A 49 -0.50 -17.41 6.48
C GLU A 49 0.62 -17.00 7.44
N MET A 50 0.63 -15.74 7.89
CA MET A 50 1.58 -15.26 8.90
C MET A 50 1.40 -16.00 10.23
N TRP A 51 0.15 -16.29 10.63
CA TRP A 51 -0.17 -16.98 11.88
C TRP A 51 0.49 -18.36 11.98
N VAL A 52 0.45 -19.14 10.89
CA VAL A 52 1.07 -20.47 10.85
C VAL A 52 2.58 -20.44 10.56
N THR A 53 3.16 -19.26 10.30
CA THR A 53 4.58 -19.09 10.00
C THR A 53 5.40 -19.12 11.30
N PRO A 54 6.29 -20.11 11.51
CA PRO A 54 7.02 -20.26 12.78
C PRO A 54 7.92 -19.07 13.14
N SER A 55 8.48 -18.39 12.13
CA SER A 55 9.36 -17.23 12.31
C SER A 55 8.63 -15.93 12.61
N PHE A 56 7.29 -15.88 12.49
CA PHE A 56 6.52 -14.65 12.65
C PHE A 56 6.82 -13.95 13.98
N HIS A 57 6.92 -14.70 15.08
CA HIS A 57 7.10 -14.14 16.40
C HIS A 57 8.56 -13.78 16.73
N SER A 58 9.54 -14.29 15.98
CA SER A 58 10.97 -14.14 16.28
C SER A 58 11.65 -12.99 15.53
N ILE A 59 10.99 -12.41 14.53
CA ILE A 59 11.53 -11.32 13.70
C ILE A 59 10.94 -9.96 14.10
N SER A 60 11.62 -8.88 13.73
CA SER A 60 11.21 -7.49 13.98
C SER A 60 9.92 -7.13 13.25
N PHE A 61 9.31 -6.00 13.60
CA PHE A 61 8.08 -5.54 12.92
C PHE A 61 8.33 -5.30 11.42
N ASP A 62 9.41 -4.61 11.07
CA ASP A 62 9.76 -4.29 9.67
C ASP A 62 9.96 -5.56 8.84
N GLU A 63 10.62 -6.59 9.40
CA GLU A 63 10.77 -7.88 8.74
C GLU A 63 9.43 -8.61 8.55
N ARG A 64 8.50 -8.50 9.51
CA ARG A 64 7.13 -9.05 9.35
C ARG A 64 6.38 -8.30 8.26
N LEU A 65 6.54 -6.98 8.17
CA LEU A 65 5.86 -6.14 7.21
C LEU A 65 6.33 -6.41 5.79
N GLN A 66 7.65 -6.54 5.62
CA GLN A 66 8.24 -6.96 4.34
C GLN A 66 7.70 -8.33 3.93
N MET A 67 7.77 -9.32 4.82
CA MET A 67 7.26 -10.67 4.56
C MET A 67 5.75 -10.67 4.24
N PHE A 68 4.96 -9.86 4.95
CA PHE A 68 3.52 -9.72 4.69
C PHE A 68 3.27 -9.17 3.27
N SER A 69 4.02 -8.14 2.89
CA SER A 69 3.89 -7.49 1.58
C SER A 69 4.31 -8.41 0.43
N GLU A 70 5.40 -9.16 0.60
CA GLU A 70 5.85 -10.17 -0.36
C GLU A 70 4.78 -11.26 -0.56
N ARG A 71 4.19 -11.77 0.53
CA ARG A 71 3.09 -12.74 0.44
C ARG A 71 1.84 -12.17 -0.21
N ALA A 72 1.48 -10.92 0.11
CA ALA A 72 0.36 -10.24 -0.54
C ALA A 72 0.58 -10.16 -2.05
N GLN A 73 1.79 -9.85 -2.49
CA GLN A 73 2.15 -9.83 -3.91
C GLN A 73 2.06 -11.22 -4.54
N ASP A 74 2.69 -12.23 -3.94
CA ASP A 74 2.71 -13.61 -4.46
C ASP A 74 1.31 -14.23 -4.55
N ALA A 75 0.43 -13.90 -3.60
CA ALA A 75 -0.95 -14.37 -3.57
C ALA A 75 -1.90 -13.53 -4.45
N GLY A 76 -1.41 -12.48 -5.14
CA GLY A 76 -2.22 -11.61 -6.00
C GLY A 76 -3.16 -10.66 -5.23
N PHE A 77 -2.87 -10.43 -3.94
CA PHE A 77 -3.58 -9.51 -3.07
C PHE A 77 -2.93 -8.14 -2.95
N ALA A 78 -1.80 -7.90 -3.62
CA ALA A 78 -1.29 -6.55 -3.83
C ALA A 78 -2.32 -5.74 -4.63
N PRO A 79 -2.56 -4.46 -4.29
CA PRO A 79 -3.41 -3.59 -5.10
C PRO A 79 -2.95 -3.57 -6.56
N ALA A 80 -3.90 -3.55 -7.50
CA ALA A 80 -3.60 -3.53 -8.92
C ALA A 80 -2.74 -2.31 -9.28
N ASP A 81 -1.47 -2.57 -9.62
CA ASP A 81 -0.47 -1.68 -10.23
C ASP A 81 -0.27 -0.28 -9.61
N ASP A 82 -0.45 -0.15 -8.29
CA ASP A 82 0.01 1.05 -7.57
C ASP A 82 1.55 1.12 -7.51
N GLY A 83 2.26 -0.01 -7.67
CA GLY A 83 3.73 -0.06 -7.58
C GLY A 83 4.44 0.64 -8.75
N ALA A 84 4.11 0.27 -10.00
CA ALA A 84 4.71 0.90 -11.18
C ALA A 84 4.25 2.36 -11.31
N LEU A 85 2.98 2.64 -11.00
CA LEU A 85 2.45 4.01 -10.96
C LEU A 85 3.20 4.86 -9.92
N LYS A 86 3.35 4.38 -8.68
CA LYS A 86 4.01 5.11 -7.59
C LYS A 86 5.48 5.37 -7.90
N ALA A 87 6.20 4.39 -8.45
CA ALA A 87 7.59 4.55 -8.89
C ALA A 87 7.71 5.64 -9.97
N VAL A 88 6.86 5.58 -11.00
CA VAL A 88 6.83 6.59 -12.07
C VAL A 88 6.45 7.97 -11.55
N VAL A 89 5.45 8.06 -10.67
CA VAL A 89 5.03 9.32 -10.03
C VAL A 89 6.18 9.92 -9.23
N GLN A 90 6.87 9.11 -8.42
CA GLN A 90 8.01 9.55 -7.61
C GLN A 90 9.13 10.11 -8.49
N GLU A 91 9.55 9.38 -9.53
CA GLU A 91 10.58 9.86 -10.47
C GLU A 91 10.19 11.19 -11.11
N VAL A 92 8.93 11.33 -11.57
CA VAL A 92 8.47 12.56 -12.24
C VAL A 92 8.40 13.73 -11.24
N VAL A 93 8.00 13.49 -9.99
CA VAL A 93 7.95 14.51 -8.94
C VAL A 93 9.36 14.98 -8.59
N GLU A 94 10.33 14.08 -8.50
CA GLU A 94 11.73 14.41 -8.27
C GLU A 94 12.32 15.23 -9.44
N GLU A 95 12.06 14.81 -10.68
CA GLU A 95 12.53 15.52 -11.89
C GLU A 95 11.94 16.92 -12.02
N MET A 96 10.70 17.12 -11.58
CA MET A 96 9.98 18.39 -11.69
C MET A 96 9.77 19.08 -10.35
N HIS A 97 10.62 18.78 -9.37
CA HIS A 97 10.49 19.32 -8.02
C HIS A 97 10.45 20.85 -7.98
N ASP A 98 11.31 21.52 -8.75
CA ASP A 98 11.33 22.99 -8.83
C ASP A 98 10.01 23.56 -9.39
N LEU A 99 9.40 22.89 -10.36
CA LEU A 99 8.11 23.27 -10.93
C LEU A 99 6.98 23.13 -9.90
N ILE A 100 7.05 22.09 -9.06
CA ILE A 100 6.10 21.85 -7.97
C ILE A 100 6.23 22.92 -6.89
N LEU A 101 7.45 23.29 -6.49
CA LEU A 101 7.66 24.36 -5.53
C LEU A 101 7.20 25.73 -6.06
N GLU A 102 7.40 26.02 -7.35
CA GLU A 102 6.99 27.29 -7.95
C GLU A 102 5.47 27.40 -8.15
N ARG A 103 4.81 26.30 -8.56
CA ARG A 103 3.41 26.33 -9.04
C ARG A 103 2.42 25.58 -8.15
N GLY A 104 2.90 24.78 -7.19
CA GLY A 104 2.08 23.88 -6.38
C GLY A 104 1.13 23.05 -7.23
N MET A 105 -0.16 23.11 -6.91
CA MET A 105 -1.22 22.43 -7.67
C MET A 105 -1.32 22.83 -9.15
N GLY A 106 -0.74 23.98 -9.55
CA GLY A 106 -0.62 24.37 -10.96
C GLY A 106 0.32 23.49 -11.79
N ALA A 107 1.17 22.67 -11.15
CA ALA A 107 2.05 21.70 -11.81
C ALA A 107 1.33 20.41 -12.25
N MET A 108 0.06 20.20 -11.84
CA MET A 108 -0.71 18.97 -12.11
C MET A 108 -0.76 18.58 -13.60
N GLY A 109 -0.98 19.55 -14.50
CA GLY A 109 -1.09 19.28 -15.94
C GLY A 109 0.21 18.71 -16.54
N PRO A 110 1.36 19.42 -16.38
CA PRO A 110 2.67 18.90 -16.75
C PRO A 110 3.00 17.53 -16.14
N LEU A 111 2.71 17.35 -14.84
CA LEU A 111 2.96 16.10 -14.11
C LEU A 111 2.16 14.94 -14.70
N MET A 112 0.87 15.14 -14.93
CA MET A 112 -0.01 14.13 -15.53
C MET A 112 0.51 13.71 -16.91
N GLY A 113 0.94 14.67 -17.75
CA GLY A 113 1.48 14.39 -19.07
C GLY A 113 2.73 13.50 -19.03
N ALA A 114 3.66 13.79 -18.11
CA ALA A 114 4.88 13.00 -17.94
C ALA A 114 4.60 11.57 -17.43
N VAL A 115 3.76 11.42 -16.40
CA VAL A 115 3.40 10.10 -15.84
C VAL A 115 2.65 9.26 -16.87
N MET A 116 1.64 9.82 -17.54
CA MET A 116 0.87 9.11 -18.56
C MET A 116 1.73 8.71 -19.76
N GLY A 117 2.72 9.53 -20.14
CA GLY A 117 3.68 9.21 -21.18
C GLY A 117 4.56 8.01 -20.84
N ARG A 118 5.03 7.92 -19.58
CA ARG A 118 5.84 6.79 -19.09
C ARG A 118 5.06 5.49 -18.95
N LEU A 119 3.79 5.58 -18.56
CA LEU A 119 2.89 4.43 -18.42
C LEU A 119 2.23 4.02 -19.76
N GLY A 120 2.63 4.62 -20.88
CA GLY A 120 2.11 4.29 -22.21
C GLY A 120 0.61 4.49 -22.39
N GLY A 121 0.00 5.35 -21.56
CA GLY A 121 -1.45 5.59 -21.56
C GLY A 121 -2.30 4.42 -21.03
N ALA A 122 -1.69 3.41 -20.40
CA ALA A 122 -2.41 2.25 -19.86
C ALA A 122 -3.00 2.48 -18.44
N ALA A 123 -2.61 3.55 -17.76
CA ALA A 123 -2.99 3.83 -16.38
C ALA A 123 -4.35 4.53 -16.24
N ASP A 124 -5.09 4.22 -15.18
CA ASP A 124 -6.32 4.92 -14.82
C ASP A 124 -5.99 6.38 -14.42
N GLY A 125 -6.47 7.34 -15.22
CA GLY A 125 -6.23 8.75 -14.98
C GLY A 125 -6.78 9.27 -13.66
N ARG A 126 -7.74 8.58 -13.04
CA ARG A 126 -8.21 8.91 -11.69
C ARG A 126 -7.14 8.59 -10.65
N THR A 127 -6.62 7.36 -10.65
CA THR A 127 -5.56 6.91 -9.73
C THR A 127 -4.30 7.75 -9.89
N VAL A 128 -3.90 8.03 -11.14
CA VAL A 128 -2.77 8.93 -11.44
C VAL A 128 -2.98 10.33 -10.84
N SER A 129 -4.18 10.89 -10.99
CA SER A 129 -4.49 12.24 -10.49
C SER A 129 -4.49 12.31 -8.97
N GLU A 130 -4.98 11.27 -8.29
CA GLU A 130 -4.98 11.17 -6.83
C GLU A 130 -3.55 11.04 -6.30
N SER A 131 -2.73 10.18 -6.91
CA SER A 131 -1.34 9.98 -6.51
C SER A 131 -0.49 11.25 -6.69
N LEU A 132 -0.65 11.96 -7.82
CA LEU A 132 0.04 13.22 -8.08
C LEU A 132 -0.38 14.34 -7.12
N ARG A 133 -1.66 14.41 -6.78
CA ARG A 133 -2.17 15.41 -5.82
C ARG A 133 -1.50 15.23 -4.46
N ASN A 134 -1.45 14.00 -3.96
CA ASN A 134 -0.82 13.72 -2.66
C ASN A 134 0.66 14.12 -2.68
N ALA A 135 1.40 13.73 -3.73
CA ALA A 135 2.82 14.06 -3.86
C ALA A 135 3.09 15.58 -3.91
N ILE A 136 2.24 16.36 -4.59
CA ILE A 136 2.37 17.83 -4.60
C ILE A 136 2.11 18.42 -3.20
N VAL A 137 1.09 17.93 -2.49
CA VAL A 137 0.78 18.40 -1.14
C VAL A 137 1.95 18.10 -0.20
N ASP A 138 2.53 16.91 -0.28
CA ASP A 138 3.67 16.51 0.55
C ASP A 138 4.92 17.36 0.24
N ALA A 139 5.21 17.60 -1.04
CA ALA A 139 6.36 18.40 -1.47
C ALA A 139 6.24 19.89 -1.11
N THR A 140 5.02 20.41 -0.95
CA THR A 140 4.76 21.82 -0.62
C THR A 140 4.47 22.07 0.87
N SER A 141 4.32 21.01 1.66
CA SER A 141 4.13 21.08 3.12
C SER A 141 5.43 21.00 3.93
N GLN A 142 6.57 20.79 3.26
CA GLN A 142 7.92 20.84 3.84
C GLN A 142 8.54 22.23 3.70
#